data_AF-A0A1C5HVR4-F1
#
_entry.id   AF-A0A1C5HVR4-F1
#
_cell.length_a   1.000
_cell.length_b   1.000
_cell.length_c   1.000
_cell.angle_alpha   90.00
_cell.angle_beta   90.00
_cell.angle_gamma   90.00
#
_symmetry.space_group_name_H-M   'P 1'
#
loop_
_entity.id
_entity.type
_entity.pdbx_description
1 polymer ?
#
loop_
_entity_poly.entity_id
_entity_poly.type
_entity_poly.pdbx_seq_one_letter_code
_entity_poly.pdbx_strand_id
1 'polypeptide(L)'
;MNRSGVALDPGSGSDVTAVRSVHPVRAPRLERQREVVGWLLRCYPVSFLVLAPYVLMIFPMAVFHRNPDTGFIVLLVGLALAGSFSVESVSLLFGRPDPQWRHGMRQATARYPAIYPVARLVTVTSIVVDLLGAYLGRGSIVAQIYGEVPDGPMVALTKLFSGWAALGFALLVASHLGGRLSRAKLYGWLAALVASQTIVTLLTALTAPLISFVFFTVAAGAVCGVFRLRYLLLGTVVLVLVWPTMFAYRNGIREEQGIAVDSAVTATDRMRLDRQLTAVEGIEVPVDLGQPGLTDHLRYGLIPRILDSDRPALSTGQQINQFLGGGPTSASSFLLLGNIWFFAGPVGVVAVHAFWAGFVALLLRWRARPGPARPG
;
A
#
# COMPACT_ATOMS: atom_id res chain seq x y z
N MET A 1 -80.92 -19.91 11.28
CA MET A 1 -81.77 -19.62 10.10
C MET A 1 -81.37 -18.23 9.60
N ASN A 2 -80.65 -18.07 8.50
CA ASN A 2 -80.90 -18.45 7.10
C ASN A 2 -81.76 -17.41 6.35
N ARG A 3 -81.16 -16.69 5.39
CA ARG A 3 -81.76 -16.31 4.10
C ARG A 3 -80.70 -15.74 3.12
N SER A 4 -80.67 -16.35 1.92
CA SER A 4 -80.48 -15.79 0.56
C SER A 4 -79.22 -14.98 0.21
N GLY A 5 -78.52 -15.19 -0.92
CA GLY A 5 -78.62 -16.23 -1.98
C GLY A 5 -78.40 -15.68 -3.41
N VAL A 6 -77.45 -16.27 -4.18
CA VAL A 6 -77.28 -16.18 -5.67
C VAL A 6 -77.00 -14.72 -6.18
N ALA A 7 -75.87 -14.30 -6.77
CA ALA A 7 -75.01 -14.78 -7.87
C ALA A 7 -73.69 -13.92 -7.91
N LEU A 8 -72.78 -13.83 -8.91
CA LEU A 8 -72.46 -14.51 -10.19
C LEU A 8 -70.96 -14.21 -10.52
N ASP A 9 -70.32 -15.00 -11.39
CA ASP A 9 -68.99 -14.75 -12.05
C ASP A 9 -69.22 -14.18 -13.48
N PRO A 10 -68.23 -13.84 -14.34
CA PRO A 10 -66.77 -13.82 -14.18
C PRO A 10 -66.03 -12.54 -14.63
N GLY A 11 -64.75 -12.37 -14.23
CA GLY A 11 -63.89 -11.23 -14.61
C GLY A 11 -62.59 -11.61 -15.34
N SER A 12 -62.63 -11.52 -16.68
CA SER A 12 -61.52 -11.50 -17.66
C SER A 12 -60.10 -11.96 -17.23
N GLY A 13 -59.66 -13.10 -17.77
CA GLY A 13 -58.24 -13.39 -17.93
C GLY A 13 -57.67 -12.69 -19.17
N SER A 14 -56.51 -12.06 -19.03
CA SER A 14 -55.63 -11.72 -20.15
C SER A 14 -54.17 -11.82 -19.71
N ASP A 15 -53.37 -12.45 -20.57
CA ASP A 15 -52.00 -12.88 -20.29
C ASP A 15 -51.08 -11.80 -19.72
N VAL A 16 -50.49 -12.11 -18.56
CA VAL A 16 -49.14 -11.64 -18.24
C VAL A 16 -48.26 -12.87 -18.08
N THR A 17 -47.50 -13.16 -19.13
CA THR A 17 -46.48 -14.20 -19.14
C THR A 17 -45.54 -14.01 -17.96
N ALA A 18 -45.59 -14.94 -17.00
CA ALA A 18 -44.61 -15.01 -15.93
C ALA A 18 -43.25 -15.36 -16.54
N VAL A 19 -42.48 -14.33 -16.94
CA VAL A 19 -41.08 -14.46 -17.31
C VAL A 19 -40.32 -14.92 -16.08
N ARG A 20 -40.26 -16.24 -15.94
CA ARG A 20 -39.53 -16.96 -14.89
C ARG A 20 -38.07 -16.59 -15.08
N SER A 21 -37.62 -15.58 -14.34
CA SER A 21 -36.26 -15.08 -14.41
C SER A 21 -35.31 -16.16 -13.92
N VAL A 22 -34.82 -16.97 -14.85
CA VAL A 22 -33.80 -17.99 -14.62
C VAL A 22 -32.59 -17.28 -14.05
N HIS A 23 -32.47 -17.29 -12.73
CA HIS A 23 -31.25 -16.88 -12.06
C HIS A 23 -30.15 -17.77 -12.62
N PRO A 24 -29.12 -17.22 -13.29
CA PRO A 24 -28.03 -18.04 -13.80
C PRO A 24 -27.38 -18.71 -12.60
N VAL A 25 -27.41 -20.04 -12.59
CA VAL A 25 -26.79 -20.87 -11.55
C VAL A 25 -25.32 -20.50 -11.49
N ARG A 26 -24.94 -19.70 -10.48
CA ARG A 26 -23.55 -19.32 -10.28
C ARG A 26 -22.76 -20.58 -10.02
N ALA A 27 -21.70 -20.78 -10.80
CA ALA A 27 -20.89 -21.98 -10.70
C ALA A 27 -20.34 -22.11 -9.26
N PRO A 28 -20.66 -23.20 -8.52
CA PRO A 28 -20.37 -23.30 -7.09
C PRO A 28 -18.86 -23.25 -6.77
N ARG A 29 -18.00 -23.55 -7.75
CA ARG A 29 -16.53 -23.37 -7.65
C ARG A 29 -16.13 -21.91 -7.43
N LEU A 30 -16.77 -20.95 -8.11
CA LEU A 30 -16.41 -19.52 -8.00
C LEU A 30 -16.80 -18.95 -6.64
N GLU A 31 -17.95 -19.34 -6.09
CA GLU A 31 -18.36 -18.89 -4.76
C GLU A 31 -17.45 -19.48 -3.68
N ARG A 32 -17.14 -20.77 -3.75
CA ARG A 32 -16.19 -21.43 -2.84
C ARG A 32 -14.77 -20.83 -2.88
N GLN A 33 -14.24 -20.51 -4.07
CA GLN A 33 -12.95 -19.82 -4.20
C GLN A 33 -12.96 -18.43 -3.57
N ARG A 34 -14.05 -17.66 -3.76
CA ARG A 34 -14.20 -16.33 -3.17
C ARG A 34 -14.28 -16.40 -1.64
N GLU A 35 -14.97 -17.38 -1.09
CA GLU A 35 -15.01 -17.63 0.36
C GLU A 35 -13.62 -17.97 0.93
N VAL A 36 -12.85 -18.84 0.27
CA VAL A 36 -11.48 -19.19 0.69
C VAL A 36 -10.54 -17.98 0.65
N VAL A 37 -10.52 -17.20 -0.43
CA VAL A 37 -9.71 -15.97 -0.50
C VAL A 37 -10.18 -14.95 0.55
N GLY A 38 -11.49 -14.80 0.71
CA GLY A 38 -12.09 -13.93 1.71
C GLY A 38 -11.79 -14.36 3.15
N TRP A 39 -11.58 -15.66 3.41
CA TRP A 39 -11.20 -16.25 4.69
C TRP A 39 -9.70 -16.10 4.98
N LEU A 40 -8.84 -16.41 3.99
CA LEU A 40 -7.39 -16.24 4.09
C LEU A 40 -7.03 -14.79 4.41
N LEU A 41 -7.67 -13.82 3.75
CA LEU A 41 -7.44 -12.39 4.00
C LEU A 41 -7.88 -11.93 5.41
N ARG A 42 -8.66 -12.74 6.16
CA ARG A 42 -9.00 -12.48 7.59
C ARG A 42 -8.04 -13.11 8.56
N CYS A 43 -7.65 -14.35 8.27
CA CYS A 43 -6.78 -15.10 9.16
C CYS A 43 -5.31 -14.68 9.01
N TYR A 44 -4.92 -14.30 7.78
CA TYR A 44 -3.54 -14.01 7.37
C TYR A 44 -3.41 -12.70 6.54
N PRO A 45 -3.91 -11.54 7.02
CA PRO A 45 -3.85 -10.28 6.28
C PRO A 45 -2.41 -9.84 5.91
N VAL A 46 -1.42 -10.01 6.80
CA VAL A 46 -0.03 -9.62 6.55
C VAL A 46 0.63 -10.61 5.59
N SER A 47 0.48 -11.92 5.79
CA SER A 47 1.01 -12.91 4.83
C SER A 47 0.44 -12.69 3.42
N PHE A 48 -0.85 -12.35 3.31
CA PHE A 48 -1.47 -12.01 2.03
C PHE A 48 -0.90 -10.73 1.41
N LEU A 49 -0.73 -9.65 2.20
CA LEU A 49 -0.15 -8.40 1.72
C LEU A 49 1.32 -8.52 1.32
N VAL A 50 2.09 -9.35 2.03
CA VAL A 50 3.46 -9.72 1.67
C VAL A 50 3.46 -10.48 0.35
N LEU A 51 2.65 -11.53 0.21
CA LEU A 51 2.64 -12.40 -0.98
C LEU A 51 2.11 -11.73 -2.26
N ALA A 52 1.12 -10.84 -2.13
CA ALA A 52 0.41 -10.24 -3.27
C ALA A 52 1.32 -9.61 -4.34
N PRO A 53 2.28 -8.71 -4.05
CA PRO A 53 3.17 -8.14 -5.07
C PRO A 53 4.05 -9.19 -5.76
N TYR A 54 4.49 -10.24 -5.05
CA TYR A 54 5.30 -11.30 -5.66
C TYR A 54 4.50 -12.15 -6.62
N VAL A 55 3.30 -12.59 -6.23
CA VAL A 55 2.43 -13.40 -7.11
C VAL A 55 1.89 -12.61 -8.29
N LEU A 56 1.57 -11.32 -8.12
CA LEU A 56 0.96 -10.51 -9.17
C LEU A 56 1.97 -9.91 -10.15
N MET A 57 3.22 -9.67 -9.75
CA MET A 57 4.22 -9.01 -10.62
C MET A 57 5.58 -9.72 -10.65
N ILE A 58 6.20 -9.99 -9.51
CA ILE A 58 7.63 -10.40 -9.47
C ILE A 58 7.83 -11.83 -9.98
N PHE A 59 7.05 -12.81 -9.52
CA PHE A 59 7.13 -14.20 -10.02
C PHE A 59 6.75 -14.32 -11.50
N PRO A 60 5.65 -13.71 -12.00
CA PRO A 60 5.39 -13.67 -13.44
C PRO A 60 6.59 -13.12 -14.23
N MET A 61 7.18 -12.00 -13.82
CA MET A 61 8.33 -11.40 -14.50
C MET A 61 9.56 -12.32 -14.47
N ALA A 62 9.89 -12.93 -13.33
CA ALA A 62 10.99 -13.86 -13.19
C ALA A 62 10.83 -15.10 -14.10
N VAL A 63 9.61 -15.65 -14.18
CA VAL A 63 9.30 -16.81 -15.05
C VAL A 63 9.35 -16.42 -16.54
N PHE A 64 8.70 -15.32 -16.94
CA PHE A 64 8.71 -14.88 -18.34
C PHE A 64 10.12 -14.55 -18.85
N HIS A 65 10.98 -13.96 -18.01
CA HIS A 65 12.35 -13.61 -18.37
C HIS A 65 13.39 -14.67 -17.99
N ARG A 66 12.95 -15.87 -17.55
CA ARG A 66 13.80 -17.00 -17.16
C ARG A 66 14.95 -16.60 -16.22
N ASN A 67 14.62 -15.85 -15.16
CA ASN A 67 15.63 -15.38 -14.22
C ASN A 67 16.28 -16.59 -13.49
N PRO A 68 17.61 -16.81 -13.59
CA PRO A 68 18.29 -17.93 -12.92
C PRO A 68 18.10 -17.91 -11.39
N ASP A 69 18.03 -16.71 -10.83
CA ASP A 69 17.98 -16.38 -9.41
C ASP A 69 16.57 -16.59 -8.79
N THR A 70 15.64 -17.21 -9.52
CA THR A 70 14.26 -17.42 -9.06
C THR A 70 14.21 -18.21 -7.74
N GLY A 71 15.19 -19.09 -7.48
CA GLY A 71 15.33 -19.78 -6.19
C GLY A 71 15.53 -18.84 -5.00
N PHE A 72 16.34 -17.79 -5.16
CA PHE A 72 16.57 -16.78 -4.13
C PHE A 72 15.33 -15.91 -3.89
N ILE A 73 14.59 -15.56 -4.95
CA ILE A 73 13.28 -14.89 -4.82
C ILE A 73 12.31 -15.74 -3.98
N VAL A 74 12.24 -17.06 -4.25
CA VAL A 74 11.41 -17.99 -3.48
C VAL A 74 11.89 -18.07 -2.01
N LEU A 75 13.20 -18.10 -1.76
CA LEU A 75 13.77 -18.10 -0.41
C LEU A 75 13.36 -16.83 0.38
N LEU A 76 13.55 -15.64 -0.19
CA LEU A 76 13.20 -14.37 0.45
C LEU A 76 11.72 -14.29 0.80
N VAL A 77 10.84 -14.65 -0.14
CA VAL A 77 9.39 -14.69 0.10
C VAL A 77 9.04 -15.75 1.13
N GLY A 78 9.69 -16.92 1.09
CA GLY A 78 9.52 -18.01 2.04
C GLY A 78 9.87 -17.59 3.48
N LEU A 79 10.98 -16.87 3.69
CA LEU A 79 11.37 -16.34 4.99
C LEU A 79 10.40 -15.27 5.52
N ALA A 80 9.98 -14.34 4.65
CA ALA A 80 9.01 -13.30 5.00
C ALA A 80 7.64 -13.90 5.38
N LEU A 81 7.20 -14.94 4.65
CA LEU A 81 6.03 -15.73 4.99
C LEU A 81 6.22 -16.54 6.27
N ALA A 82 7.37 -17.17 6.49
CA ALA A 82 7.64 -17.94 7.71
C ALA A 82 7.46 -17.06 8.97
N GLY A 83 7.98 -15.83 8.95
CA GLY A 83 7.77 -14.87 10.03
C GLY A 83 6.31 -14.45 10.20
N SER A 84 5.69 -13.95 9.13
CA SER A 84 4.31 -13.43 9.19
C SER A 84 3.25 -14.51 9.45
N PHE A 85 3.29 -15.61 8.71
CA PHE A 85 2.35 -16.72 8.83
C PHE A 85 2.41 -17.41 10.19
N SER A 86 3.60 -17.56 10.79
CA SER A 86 3.73 -18.16 12.12
C SER A 86 3.03 -17.32 13.19
N VAL A 87 3.24 -16.00 13.19
CA VAL A 87 2.59 -15.10 14.15
C VAL A 87 1.09 -14.95 13.88
N GLU A 88 0.66 -14.94 12.62
CA GLU A 88 -0.76 -14.95 12.26
C GLU A 88 -1.46 -16.26 12.65
N SER A 89 -0.77 -17.40 12.55
CA SER A 89 -1.24 -18.72 13.02
C SER A 89 -1.37 -18.78 14.54
N VAL A 90 -0.31 -18.40 15.27
CA VAL A 90 -0.31 -18.36 16.74
C VAL A 90 -1.40 -17.42 17.25
N SER A 91 -1.56 -16.25 16.63
CA SER A 91 -2.62 -15.30 17.01
C SER A 91 -4.05 -15.80 16.75
N LEU A 92 -4.27 -16.87 15.96
CA LEU A 92 -5.61 -17.46 15.77
C LEU A 92 -6.05 -18.29 16.99
N LEU A 93 -5.10 -18.74 17.81
CA LEU A 93 -5.36 -19.41 19.09
C LEU A 93 -6.01 -18.45 20.10
N PHE A 94 -5.67 -17.16 20.03
CA PHE A 94 -6.18 -16.11 20.93
C PHE A 94 -7.48 -15.45 20.45
N GLY A 95 -8.00 -15.83 19.28
CA GLY A 95 -9.28 -15.34 18.77
C GLY A 95 -9.40 -15.36 17.25
N ARG A 96 -10.61 -15.63 16.76
CA ARG A 96 -10.94 -15.61 15.32
C ARG A 96 -11.49 -14.23 14.89
N PRO A 97 -11.24 -13.80 13.63
CA PRO A 97 -11.80 -12.56 13.10
C PRO A 97 -13.32 -12.56 13.09
N ASP A 98 -13.93 -11.51 13.62
CA ASP A 98 -15.39 -11.42 13.77
C ASP A 98 -16.10 -11.21 12.41
N PRO A 99 -17.08 -12.06 12.02
CA PRO A 99 -17.81 -11.89 10.76
C PRO A 99 -18.65 -10.60 10.71
N GLN A 100 -19.10 -10.08 11.85
CA GLN A 100 -19.88 -8.85 12.00
C GLN A 100 -19.01 -7.61 12.30
N TRP A 101 -17.70 -7.65 12.03
CA TRP A 101 -16.76 -6.57 12.35
C TRP A 101 -17.23 -5.15 11.97
N ARG A 102 -17.94 -5.00 10.84
CA ARG A 102 -18.47 -3.71 10.36
C ARG A 102 -19.47 -3.09 11.34
N HIS A 103 -20.23 -3.91 12.06
CA HIS A 103 -21.19 -3.43 13.05
C HIS A 103 -20.46 -2.87 14.28
N GLY A 104 -19.45 -3.57 14.79
CA GLY A 104 -18.64 -3.05 15.90
C GLY A 104 -17.81 -1.82 15.52
N MET A 105 -17.26 -1.77 14.30
CA MET A 105 -16.60 -0.56 13.80
C MET A 105 -17.57 0.63 13.78
N ARG A 106 -18.81 0.45 13.32
CA ARG A 106 -19.86 1.49 13.41
C ARG A 106 -20.16 1.91 14.85
N GLN A 107 -20.29 0.97 15.78
CA GLN A 107 -20.52 1.27 17.20
C GLN A 107 -19.34 2.04 17.83
N ALA A 108 -18.10 1.67 17.49
CA ALA A 108 -16.90 2.38 17.94
C ALA A 108 -16.85 3.81 17.36
N THR A 109 -17.03 3.96 16.04
CA THR A 109 -17.04 5.26 15.35
C THR A 109 -18.26 6.14 15.70
N ALA A 110 -19.35 5.56 16.20
CA ALA A 110 -20.51 6.32 16.69
C ALA A 110 -20.12 7.26 17.83
N ARG A 111 -19.19 6.83 18.70
CA ARG A 111 -18.67 7.63 19.84
C ARG A 111 -17.87 8.87 19.43
N TYR A 112 -17.44 8.95 18.17
CA TYR A 112 -16.59 10.05 17.67
C TYR A 112 -17.35 10.86 16.60
N PRO A 113 -18.20 11.84 17.00
CA PRO A 113 -19.00 12.63 16.06
C PRO A 113 -18.16 13.43 15.06
N ALA A 114 -17.01 13.95 15.51
CA ALA A 114 -16.12 14.79 14.72
C ALA A 114 -15.16 14.03 13.78
N ILE A 115 -15.23 12.69 13.67
CA ILE A 115 -14.25 11.94 12.85
C ILE A 115 -14.21 12.38 11.38
N TYR A 116 -15.35 12.71 10.77
CA TYR A 116 -15.39 13.18 9.38
C TYR A 116 -14.81 14.60 9.18
N PRO A 117 -15.19 15.64 9.96
CA PRO A 117 -14.54 16.95 9.83
C PRO A 117 -13.03 16.89 10.17
N VAL A 118 -12.61 16.06 11.14
CA VAL A 118 -11.17 15.82 11.39
C VAL A 118 -10.49 15.14 10.20
N ALA A 119 -11.10 14.10 9.61
CA ALA A 119 -10.58 13.44 8.41
C ALA A 119 -10.41 14.43 7.24
N ARG A 120 -11.40 15.29 7.00
CA ARG A 120 -11.34 16.37 6.00
C ARG A 120 -10.22 17.34 6.30
N LEU A 121 -10.09 17.81 7.54
CA LEU A 121 -9.04 18.75 7.93
C LEU A 121 -7.65 18.16 7.67
N VAL A 122 -7.36 16.97 8.21
CA VAL A 122 -6.09 16.26 8.02
C VAL A 122 -5.79 16.02 6.53
N THR A 123 -6.80 15.64 5.74
CA THR A 123 -6.65 15.43 4.29
C THR A 123 -6.31 16.72 3.55
N VAL A 124 -7.01 17.82 3.83
CA VAL A 124 -6.74 19.12 3.20
C VAL A 124 -5.37 19.66 3.62
N THR A 125 -5.03 19.57 4.92
CA THR A 125 -3.71 19.95 5.42
C THR A 125 -2.60 19.15 4.74
N SER A 126 -2.75 17.82 4.59
CA SER A 126 -1.76 17.02 3.86
C SER A 126 -1.60 17.48 2.41
N ILE A 127 -2.71 17.65 1.67
CA ILE A 127 -2.66 18.08 0.27
C ILE A 127 -1.93 19.42 0.13
N VAL A 128 -2.28 20.41 0.97
CA VAL A 128 -1.66 21.74 0.94
C VAL A 128 -0.19 21.68 1.32
N VAL A 129 0.17 20.92 2.36
CA VAL A 129 1.57 20.85 2.85
C VAL A 129 2.47 20.01 1.95
N ASP A 130 1.95 18.94 1.33
CA ASP A 130 2.68 18.12 0.36
C ASP A 130 2.96 18.94 -0.92
N LEU A 131 1.96 19.67 -1.44
CA LEU A 131 2.12 20.56 -2.61
C LEU A 131 3.06 21.73 -2.32
N LEU A 132 2.91 22.40 -1.17
CA LEU A 132 3.80 23.48 -0.74
C LEU A 132 5.23 22.97 -0.54
N GLY A 133 5.39 21.79 0.07
CA GLY A 133 6.69 21.14 0.23
C GLY A 133 7.37 20.89 -1.10
N ALA A 134 6.66 20.28 -2.06
CA ALA A 134 7.17 20.01 -3.39
C ALA A 134 7.54 21.30 -4.16
N TYR A 135 6.71 22.34 -4.07
CA TYR A 135 7.00 23.66 -4.64
C TYR A 135 8.26 24.31 -4.04
N LEU A 136 8.48 24.14 -2.73
CA LEU A 136 9.70 24.58 -2.03
C LEU A 136 10.90 23.62 -2.22
N GLY A 137 10.86 22.72 -3.21
CA GLY A 137 11.95 21.81 -3.54
C GLY A 137 12.17 20.65 -2.54
N ARG A 138 11.25 20.43 -1.58
CA ARG A 138 11.39 19.34 -0.60
C ARG A 138 11.36 17.99 -1.32
N GLY A 139 12.48 17.28 -1.24
CA GLY A 139 12.60 15.95 -1.85
C GLY A 139 12.61 16.00 -3.37
N SER A 140 12.99 17.12 -3.98
CA SER A 140 13.40 17.12 -5.38
C SER A 140 14.61 16.20 -5.58
N ILE A 141 14.75 15.65 -6.79
CA ILE A 141 15.93 14.85 -7.12
C ILE A 141 17.24 15.66 -7.04
N VAL A 142 17.21 16.96 -7.33
CA VAL A 142 18.36 17.87 -7.18
C VAL A 142 18.84 17.88 -5.71
N ALA A 143 17.93 18.05 -4.76
CA ALA A 143 18.25 18.01 -3.32
C ALA A 143 18.75 16.64 -2.84
N GLN A 144 18.43 15.55 -3.54
CA GLN A 144 18.96 14.20 -3.25
C GLN A 144 20.36 13.97 -3.82
N ILE A 145 20.65 14.52 -5.01
CA ILE A 145 21.94 14.34 -5.70
C ILE A 145 23.02 15.24 -5.10
N TYR A 146 22.71 16.51 -4.88
CA TYR A 146 23.69 17.52 -4.45
C TYR A 146 23.78 17.67 -2.92
N GLY A 147 22.92 16.99 -2.16
CA GLY A 147 22.88 17.11 -0.69
C GLY A 147 22.34 18.44 -0.16
N GLU A 148 22.15 19.43 -1.05
CA GLU A 148 21.47 20.71 -0.80
C GLU A 148 19.98 20.49 -0.53
N VAL A 149 19.67 20.06 0.69
CA VAL A 149 18.34 20.22 1.25
C VAL A 149 18.08 21.73 1.37
N PRO A 150 16.98 22.27 0.83
CA PRO A 150 16.64 23.66 1.09
C PRO A 150 16.31 23.80 2.58
N ASP A 151 17.25 24.33 3.36
CA ASP A 151 17.17 24.46 4.82
C ASP A 151 16.29 25.66 5.26
N GLY A 152 15.34 26.04 4.42
CA GLY A 152 14.31 27.02 4.77
C GLY A 152 13.40 26.48 5.88
N PRO A 153 13.05 27.31 6.89
CA PRO A 153 12.19 26.89 8.00
C PRO A 153 10.81 26.39 7.52
N MET A 154 10.32 26.89 6.39
CA MET A 154 9.10 26.40 5.74
C MET A 154 9.22 24.94 5.28
N VAL A 155 10.37 24.53 4.73
CA VAL A 155 10.61 23.13 4.35
C VAL A 155 10.68 22.24 5.59
N ALA A 156 11.30 22.70 6.68
CA ALA A 156 11.28 22.00 7.97
C ALA A 156 9.86 21.83 8.53
N LEU A 157 9.03 22.88 8.49
CA LEU A 157 7.62 22.81 8.89
C LEU A 157 6.84 21.78 8.05
N THR A 158 7.01 21.76 6.73
CA THR A 158 6.30 20.76 5.90
C THR A 158 6.66 19.32 6.27
N LYS A 159 7.92 19.06 6.69
CA LYS A 159 8.38 17.72 7.09
C LYS A 159 7.62 17.17 8.32
N LEU A 160 7.09 18.02 9.20
CA LEU A 160 6.26 17.60 10.34
C LEU A 160 4.94 16.92 9.92
N PHE A 161 4.43 17.24 8.73
CA PHE A 161 3.20 16.66 8.17
C PHE A 161 3.49 15.47 7.25
N SER A 162 4.73 14.98 7.21
CA SER A 162 5.09 13.80 6.39
C SER A 162 4.23 12.59 6.74
N GLY A 163 3.64 11.95 5.73
CA GLY A 163 2.75 10.80 5.93
C GLY A 163 1.31 11.12 6.35
N TRP A 164 0.94 12.40 6.50
CA TRP A 164 -0.45 12.78 6.80
C TRP A 164 -1.45 12.35 5.72
N ALA A 165 -1.02 12.12 4.48
CA ALA A 165 -1.85 11.56 3.42
C ALA A 165 -2.36 10.15 3.78
N ALA A 166 -1.51 9.32 4.40
CA ALA A 166 -1.87 7.99 4.88
C ALA A 166 -2.80 8.05 6.10
N LEU A 167 -2.60 9.01 7.00
CA LEU A 167 -3.49 9.27 8.14
C LEU A 167 -4.87 9.78 7.68
N GLY A 168 -4.91 10.73 6.75
CA GLY A 168 -6.12 11.25 6.12
C GLY A 168 -6.90 10.14 5.42
N PHE A 169 -6.22 9.31 4.63
CA PHE A 169 -6.80 8.09 4.04
C PHE A 169 -7.45 7.20 5.12
N ALA A 170 -6.72 6.87 6.19
CA ALA A 170 -7.22 6.00 7.25
C ALA A 170 -8.46 6.59 7.95
N LEU A 171 -8.47 7.89 8.24
CA LEU A 171 -9.59 8.60 8.86
C LEU A 171 -10.81 8.72 7.93
N LEU A 172 -10.60 8.89 6.62
CA LEU A 172 -11.66 8.87 5.61
C LEU A 172 -12.29 7.47 5.49
N VAL A 173 -11.48 6.42 5.48
CA VAL A 173 -11.95 5.02 5.48
C VAL A 173 -12.71 4.71 6.77
N ALA A 174 -12.21 5.11 7.94
CA ALA A 174 -12.92 4.97 9.21
C ALA A 174 -14.25 5.73 9.20
N SER A 175 -14.27 6.96 8.68
CA SER A 175 -15.51 7.76 8.50
C SER A 175 -16.52 7.08 7.56
N HIS A 176 -16.06 6.39 6.52
CA HIS A 176 -16.93 5.62 5.62
C HIS A 176 -17.48 4.35 6.29
N LEU A 177 -16.63 3.59 6.99
CA LEU A 177 -17.03 2.38 7.70
C LEU A 177 -18.03 2.70 8.82
N GLY A 178 -17.81 3.79 9.55
CA GLY A 178 -18.71 4.37 10.54
C GLY A 178 -20.00 4.98 9.97
N GLY A 179 -20.18 4.98 8.64
CA GLY A 179 -21.42 5.44 7.99
C GLY A 179 -21.57 6.96 7.83
N ARG A 180 -20.58 7.76 8.25
CA ARG A 180 -20.61 9.24 8.16
C ARG A 180 -20.20 9.77 6.79
N LEU A 181 -19.49 8.97 5.99
CA LEU A 181 -19.03 9.33 4.64
C LEU A 181 -19.65 8.43 3.57
N SER A 182 -20.27 9.03 2.54
CA SER A 182 -20.79 8.28 1.39
C SER A 182 -19.66 7.76 0.49
N ARG A 183 -19.90 6.68 -0.27
CA ARG A 183 -18.87 6.11 -1.16
C ARG A 183 -18.38 7.11 -2.20
N ALA A 184 -19.28 7.87 -2.82
CA ALA A 184 -18.91 8.88 -3.82
C ALA A 184 -17.94 9.92 -3.25
N LYS A 185 -18.23 10.45 -2.04
CA LYS A 185 -17.33 11.40 -1.37
C LYS A 185 -16.01 10.76 -0.95
N LEU A 186 -16.00 9.50 -0.51
CA LEU A 186 -14.75 8.76 -0.26
C LEU A 186 -13.91 8.68 -1.55
N TYR A 187 -14.46 8.19 -2.66
CA TYR A 187 -13.73 8.12 -3.93
C TYR A 187 -13.27 9.50 -4.43
N GLY A 188 -14.04 10.57 -4.22
CA GLY A 188 -13.62 11.94 -4.51
C GLY A 188 -12.39 12.38 -3.70
N TRP A 189 -12.37 12.13 -2.39
CA TRP A 189 -11.19 12.41 -1.55
C TRP A 189 -9.98 11.54 -1.91
N LEU A 190 -10.20 10.26 -2.25
CA LEU A 190 -9.13 9.38 -2.73
C LEU A 190 -8.54 9.87 -4.06
N ALA A 191 -9.39 10.31 -4.99
CA ALA A 191 -8.94 10.91 -6.24
C ALA A 191 -8.15 12.20 -6.00
N ALA A 192 -8.58 13.06 -5.07
CA ALA A 192 -7.85 14.27 -4.69
C ALA A 192 -6.46 13.96 -4.09
N LEU A 193 -6.36 12.98 -3.19
CA LEU A 193 -5.09 12.54 -2.60
C LEU A 193 -4.15 11.90 -3.63
N VAL A 194 -4.67 11.07 -4.54
CA VAL A 194 -3.86 10.51 -5.63
C VAL A 194 -3.41 11.61 -6.58
N ALA A 195 -4.30 12.54 -6.96
CA ALA A 195 -3.95 13.66 -7.83
C ALA A 195 -2.88 14.57 -7.21
N SER A 196 -2.95 14.87 -5.91
CA SER A 196 -1.90 15.67 -5.25
C SER A 196 -0.56 14.94 -5.23
N GLN A 197 -0.53 13.62 -4.96
CA GLN A 197 0.69 12.82 -5.02
C GLN A 197 1.26 12.70 -6.44
N THR A 198 0.39 12.68 -7.47
CA THR A 198 0.81 12.79 -8.87
C THR A 198 1.45 14.16 -9.13
N ILE A 199 0.84 15.27 -8.73
CA ILE A 199 1.42 16.62 -8.89
C ILE A 199 2.77 16.72 -8.17
N VAL A 200 2.90 16.23 -6.93
CA VAL A 200 4.17 16.15 -6.22
C VAL A 200 5.22 15.34 -6.99
N THR A 201 4.83 14.22 -7.59
CA THR A 201 5.71 13.38 -8.44
C THR A 201 6.22 14.14 -9.67
N LEU A 202 5.35 14.92 -10.31
CA LEU A 202 5.72 15.76 -11.46
C LEU A 202 6.70 16.87 -11.05
N LEU A 203 6.43 17.57 -9.93
CA LEU A 203 7.28 18.64 -9.41
C LEU A 203 8.65 18.16 -8.89
N THR A 204 8.76 16.91 -8.42
CA THR A 204 9.99 16.39 -7.79
C THR A 204 10.80 15.42 -8.68
N ALA A 205 10.24 14.97 -9.81
CA ALA A 205 10.78 13.91 -10.68
C ALA A 205 11.03 12.55 -9.96
N LEU A 206 10.29 12.29 -8.88
CA LEU A 206 10.36 11.06 -8.07
C LEU A 206 9.02 10.35 -7.99
N THR A 207 8.94 9.15 -8.56
CA THR A 207 7.73 8.30 -8.57
C THR A 207 7.55 7.45 -7.31
N ALA A 208 8.61 7.24 -6.52
CA ALA A 208 8.59 6.36 -5.34
C ALA A 208 7.57 6.75 -4.25
N PRO A 209 7.35 8.05 -3.92
CA PRO A 209 6.31 8.45 -2.95
C PRO A 209 4.89 8.10 -3.43
N LEU A 210 4.58 8.38 -4.70
CA LEU A 210 3.27 8.05 -5.30
C LEU A 210 3.02 6.53 -5.33
N ILE A 211 4.01 5.74 -5.75
CA ILE A 211 3.90 4.27 -5.78
C ILE A 211 3.66 3.73 -4.36
N SER A 212 4.41 4.22 -3.37
CA SER A 212 4.24 3.85 -1.96
C SER A 212 2.85 4.22 -1.44
N PHE A 213 2.36 5.42 -1.74
CA PHE A 213 1.03 5.88 -1.32
C PHE A 213 -0.11 5.10 -1.99
N VAL A 214 0.00 4.81 -3.29
CA VAL A 214 -0.98 3.98 -4.03
C VAL A 214 -0.97 2.55 -3.48
N PHE A 215 0.19 1.95 -3.23
CA PHE A 215 0.29 0.62 -2.64
C PHE A 215 -0.34 0.58 -1.23
N PHE A 216 -0.02 1.54 -0.36
CA PHE A 216 -0.64 1.67 0.97
C PHE A 216 -2.17 1.80 0.86
N THR A 217 -2.64 2.73 0.01
CA THR A 217 -4.06 2.97 -0.26
C THR A 217 -4.76 1.69 -0.69
N VAL A 218 -4.20 0.98 -1.67
CA VAL A 218 -4.72 -0.31 -2.18
C VAL A 218 -4.73 -1.37 -1.10
N ALA A 219 -3.62 -1.58 -0.39
CA ALA A 219 -3.47 -2.59 0.65
C ALA A 219 -4.46 -2.37 1.81
N ALA A 220 -4.43 -1.18 2.41
CA ALA A 220 -5.32 -0.83 3.52
C ALA A 220 -6.78 -0.75 3.06
N GLY A 221 -7.06 -0.30 1.83
CA GLY A 221 -8.40 -0.31 1.24
C GLY A 221 -8.93 -1.72 0.93
N ALA A 222 -8.05 -2.68 0.63
CA ALA A 222 -8.40 -4.10 0.49
C ALA A 222 -8.70 -4.73 1.86
N VAL A 223 -7.81 -4.54 2.84
CA VAL A 223 -8.00 -5.02 4.21
C VAL A 223 -9.26 -4.42 4.84
N CYS A 224 -9.55 -3.14 4.66
CA CYS A 224 -10.80 -2.51 5.13
C CYS A 224 -12.04 -2.86 4.27
N GLY A 225 -11.87 -3.63 3.18
CA GLY A 225 -12.95 -4.01 2.28
C GLY A 225 -13.70 -2.82 1.66
N VAL A 226 -12.96 -1.77 1.31
CA VAL A 226 -13.36 -0.59 0.55
C VAL A 226 -13.30 -0.91 -0.95
N PHE A 227 -12.16 -1.42 -1.41
CA PHE A 227 -11.95 -1.85 -2.78
C PHE A 227 -12.39 -3.30 -3.00
N ARG A 228 -12.69 -3.66 -4.26
CA ARG A 228 -12.94 -5.05 -4.68
C ARG A 228 -11.68 -5.57 -5.36
N LEU A 229 -11.34 -6.84 -5.14
CA LEU A 229 -10.14 -7.47 -5.71
C LEU A 229 -10.03 -7.29 -7.24
N ARG A 230 -11.16 -7.39 -7.96
CA ARG A 230 -11.22 -7.13 -9.42
C ARG A 230 -10.74 -5.74 -9.85
N TYR A 231 -10.93 -4.72 -9.01
CA TYR A 231 -10.45 -3.36 -9.30
C TYR A 231 -8.96 -3.20 -9.03
N LEU A 232 -8.41 -4.02 -8.12
CA LEU A 232 -6.96 -4.06 -7.89
C LEU A 232 -6.25 -4.72 -9.06
N LEU A 233 -6.77 -5.85 -9.56
CA LEU A 233 -6.28 -6.51 -10.77
C LEU A 233 -6.35 -5.58 -11.99
N LEU A 234 -7.48 -4.88 -12.19
CA LEU A 234 -7.60 -3.86 -13.25
C LEU A 234 -6.57 -2.74 -13.07
N GLY A 235 -6.37 -2.26 -11.83
CA GLY A 235 -5.38 -1.24 -11.50
C GLY A 235 -3.94 -1.67 -11.81
N THR A 236 -3.57 -2.93 -11.52
CA THR A 236 -2.26 -3.49 -11.89
C THR A 236 -2.07 -3.51 -13.41
N VAL A 237 -3.09 -3.92 -14.18
CA VAL A 237 -3.03 -3.90 -15.65
C VAL A 237 -2.87 -2.47 -16.18
N VAL A 238 -3.66 -1.52 -15.67
CA VAL A 238 -3.54 -0.09 -16.06
C VAL A 238 -2.16 0.47 -15.70
N LEU A 239 -1.60 0.13 -14.54
CA LEU A 239 -0.27 0.57 -14.14
C LEU A 239 0.81 0.05 -15.11
N VAL A 240 0.74 -1.22 -15.52
CA VAL A 240 1.67 -1.81 -16.50
C VAL A 240 1.56 -1.10 -17.86
N LEU A 241 0.35 -0.78 -18.31
CA LEU A 241 0.13 -0.09 -19.59
C LEU A 241 0.58 1.38 -19.57
N VAL A 242 0.45 2.07 -18.44
CA VAL A 242 0.80 3.50 -18.28
C VAL A 242 2.29 3.70 -17.96
N TRP A 243 2.98 2.68 -17.42
CA TRP A 243 4.37 2.78 -16.99
C TRP A 243 5.35 3.29 -18.05
N PRO A 244 5.35 2.82 -19.33
CA PRO A 244 6.30 3.31 -20.33
C PRO A 244 6.20 4.81 -20.56
N THR A 245 4.98 5.35 -20.63
CA THR A 245 4.71 6.78 -20.80
C THR A 245 5.17 7.58 -19.57
N MET A 246 4.89 7.08 -18.36
CA MET A 246 5.39 7.72 -17.13
C MET A 246 6.93 7.70 -17.04
N PHE A 247 7.57 6.63 -17.50
CA PHE A 247 9.02 6.51 -17.48
C PHE A 247 9.70 7.48 -18.47
N ALA A 248 9.20 7.55 -19.70
CA ALA A 248 9.69 8.50 -20.71
C ALA A 248 9.52 9.96 -20.22
N TYR A 249 8.34 10.31 -19.70
CA TYR A 249 8.08 11.65 -19.18
C TYR A 249 8.97 12.02 -17.98
N ARG A 250 9.19 11.09 -17.03
CA ARG A 250 10.12 11.25 -15.91
C ARG A 250 11.56 11.48 -16.38
N ASN A 251 11.99 10.82 -17.44
CA ASN A 251 13.34 10.97 -17.98
C ASN A 251 13.51 12.32 -18.68
N GLY A 252 12.51 12.78 -19.45
CA GLY A 252 12.51 14.13 -20.02
C GLY A 252 12.71 15.23 -18.97
N ILE A 253 11.98 15.19 -17.85
CA ILE A 253 12.19 16.15 -16.74
C ILE A 253 13.62 16.08 -16.16
N ARG A 254 14.23 14.89 -16.12
CA ARG A 254 15.61 14.72 -15.59
C ARG A 254 16.63 15.31 -16.55
N GLU A 255 16.48 15.07 -17.85
CA GLU A 255 17.31 15.65 -18.89
C GLU A 255 17.20 17.18 -18.91
N GLU A 256 15.97 17.73 -18.81
CA GLU A 256 15.71 19.18 -18.63
C GLU A 256 16.37 19.76 -17.36
N GLN A 257 16.51 18.96 -16.30
CA GLN A 257 17.18 19.33 -15.05
C GLN A 257 18.70 19.06 -15.06
N GLY A 258 19.28 18.71 -16.21
CA GLY A 258 20.73 18.46 -16.36
C GLY A 258 21.20 17.15 -15.70
N ILE A 259 20.29 16.25 -15.34
CA ILE A 259 20.60 14.97 -14.70
C ILE A 259 20.80 13.93 -15.80
N ALA A 260 21.99 13.35 -15.85
CA ALA A 260 22.32 12.30 -16.82
C ALA A 260 21.33 11.12 -16.72
N VAL A 261 20.64 10.85 -17.82
CA VAL A 261 19.78 9.67 -17.99
C VAL A 261 20.53 8.66 -18.86
N ASP A 262 20.64 7.43 -18.35
CA ASP A 262 21.18 6.31 -19.12
C ASP A 262 20.16 5.84 -20.17
N SER A 263 20.47 6.09 -21.44
CA SER A 263 19.64 5.73 -22.60
C SER A 263 19.59 4.22 -22.87
N ALA A 264 20.51 3.43 -22.30
CA ALA A 264 20.48 1.97 -22.39
C ALA A 264 19.41 1.34 -21.47
N VAL A 265 18.90 2.08 -20.48
CA VAL A 265 17.98 1.55 -19.47
C VAL A 265 16.52 1.77 -19.87
N THR A 266 15.88 0.73 -20.40
CA THR A 266 14.50 0.81 -20.87
C THR A 266 13.48 0.90 -19.72
N ALA A 267 12.26 1.33 -20.05
CA ALA A 267 11.12 1.28 -19.12
C ALA A 267 10.87 -0.15 -18.61
N THR A 268 11.05 -1.14 -19.47
CA THR A 268 10.89 -2.57 -19.18
C THR A 268 11.96 -3.07 -18.21
N ASP A 269 13.23 -2.68 -18.38
CA ASP A 269 14.30 -3.02 -17.44
C ASP A 269 14.04 -2.43 -16.04
N ARG A 270 13.41 -1.26 -15.96
CA ARG A 270 12.98 -0.67 -14.68
C ARG A 270 11.74 -1.34 -14.10
N MET A 271 10.95 -2.05 -14.90
CA MET A 271 9.91 -2.98 -14.42
C MET A 271 10.46 -4.35 -14.03
N ARG A 272 11.75 -4.66 -14.25
CA ARG A 272 12.37 -5.92 -13.79
C ARG A 272 12.62 -5.91 -12.28
N LEU A 273 11.52 -5.95 -11.55
CA LEU A 273 11.43 -6.08 -10.09
C LEU A 273 12.11 -7.38 -9.61
N ASP A 274 12.17 -8.40 -10.48
CA ASP A 274 12.97 -9.61 -10.26
C ASP A 274 14.46 -9.28 -10.13
N ARG A 275 15.06 -8.58 -11.10
CA ARG A 275 16.47 -8.15 -11.03
C ARG A 275 16.74 -7.21 -9.84
N GLN A 276 15.82 -6.30 -9.51
CA GLN A 276 15.97 -5.40 -8.36
C GLN A 276 15.92 -6.12 -7.00
N LEU A 277 15.39 -7.34 -6.98
CA LEU A 277 15.35 -8.18 -5.79
C LEU A 277 16.57 -9.13 -5.72
N THR A 278 17.05 -9.64 -6.85
CA THR A 278 18.21 -10.55 -6.88
C THR A 278 19.56 -9.83 -6.96
N ALA A 279 19.57 -8.51 -7.12
CA ALA A 279 20.78 -7.67 -7.00
C ALA A 279 21.49 -7.70 -5.62
N VAL A 280 20.91 -8.35 -4.59
CA VAL A 280 21.57 -8.63 -3.30
C VAL A 280 22.05 -10.08 -3.15
N GLU A 281 21.84 -10.92 -4.16
CA GLU A 281 22.32 -12.29 -4.16
C GLU A 281 23.85 -12.33 -4.33
N GLY A 282 24.50 -13.23 -3.59
CA GLY A 282 25.96 -13.32 -3.55
C GLY A 282 26.66 -12.26 -2.68
N ILE A 283 25.94 -11.26 -2.14
CA ILE A 283 26.48 -10.32 -1.14
C ILE A 283 26.53 -11.01 0.23
N GLU A 284 27.66 -10.91 0.93
CA GLU A 284 27.80 -11.35 2.31
C GLU A 284 26.99 -10.44 3.24
N VAL A 285 26.08 -11.01 4.04
CA VAL A 285 25.10 -10.27 4.85
C VAL A 285 25.13 -10.71 6.32
N PRO A 286 24.85 -9.82 7.30
CA PRO A 286 24.42 -8.44 7.14
C PRO A 286 25.57 -7.47 6.79
N VAL A 287 25.30 -6.53 5.88
CA VAL A 287 26.23 -5.44 5.54
C VAL A 287 26.03 -4.28 6.51
N ASP A 288 27.13 -3.76 7.07
CA ASP A 288 27.13 -2.50 7.81
C ASP A 288 27.70 -1.35 6.99
N LEU A 289 26.92 -0.28 6.85
CA LEU A 289 27.28 0.96 6.16
C LEU A 289 27.34 2.16 7.13
N GLY A 290 27.53 1.90 8.43
CA GLY A 290 27.41 2.92 9.49
C GLY A 290 25.95 3.25 9.77
N GLN A 291 25.10 2.23 9.80
CA GLN A 291 23.66 2.41 9.98
C GLN A 291 23.30 2.75 11.45
N PRO A 292 22.28 3.59 11.71
CA PRO A 292 22.07 4.14 13.04
C PRO A 292 21.71 3.09 14.08
N GLY A 293 22.20 3.24 15.31
CA GLY A 293 21.85 2.35 16.43
C GLY A 293 20.38 2.46 16.82
N LEU A 294 19.91 1.57 17.71
CA LEU A 294 18.53 1.64 18.22
C LEU A 294 18.27 2.93 19.01
N THR A 295 19.27 3.43 19.71
CA THR A 295 19.27 4.76 20.37
C THR A 295 19.13 5.89 19.38
N ASP A 296 19.85 5.82 18.25
CA ASP A 296 19.77 6.83 17.19
C ASP A 296 18.41 6.79 16.50
N HIS A 297 17.84 5.62 16.25
CA HIS A 297 16.47 5.50 15.75
C HIS A 297 15.43 6.21 16.64
N LEU A 298 15.58 6.10 17.98
CA LEU A 298 14.72 6.82 18.92
C LEU A 298 14.97 8.33 18.89
N ARG A 299 16.24 8.77 18.95
CA ARG A 299 16.64 10.18 18.81
C ARG A 299 16.06 10.78 17.53
N TYR A 300 16.26 10.10 16.40
CA TYR A 300 15.90 10.53 15.06
C TYR A 300 14.40 10.52 14.76
N GLY A 301 13.62 9.72 15.49
CA GLY A 301 12.18 9.66 15.40
C GLY A 301 11.46 10.63 16.34
N LEU A 302 12.04 10.91 17.52
CA LEU A 302 11.43 11.76 18.56
C LEU A 302 11.88 13.22 18.49
N ILE A 303 13.14 13.48 18.14
CA ILE A 303 13.71 14.83 18.07
C ILE A 303 13.67 15.33 16.61
N PRO A 304 12.90 16.39 16.31
CA PRO A 304 12.91 17.02 14.99
C PRO A 304 14.32 17.52 14.65
N ARG A 305 14.78 17.33 13.40
CA ARG A 305 16.14 17.71 12.97
C ARG A 305 16.51 19.18 13.22
N ILE A 306 15.54 20.09 13.32
CA ILE A 306 15.78 21.50 13.65
C ILE A 306 16.21 21.73 15.12
N LEU A 307 16.00 20.73 15.98
CA LEU A 307 16.44 20.67 17.38
C LEU A 307 17.58 19.65 17.58
N ASP A 308 18.11 19.08 16.50
CA ASP A 308 19.12 18.02 16.49
C ASP A 308 20.18 18.31 15.41
N SER A 309 21.02 19.32 15.69
CA SER A 309 22.05 19.84 14.77
C SER A 309 23.09 18.78 14.39
N ASP A 310 23.44 17.92 15.33
CA ASP A 310 24.57 16.99 15.20
C ASP A 310 24.16 15.69 14.49
N ARG A 311 22.92 15.64 13.97
CA ARG A 311 22.38 14.49 13.27
C ARG A 311 23.01 14.36 11.88
N PRO A 312 23.74 13.25 11.59
CA PRO A 312 24.33 13.03 10.28
C PRO A 312 23.26 12.93 9.18
N ALA A 313 23.65 13.27 7.95
CA ALA A 313 22.81 13.11 6.79
C ALA A 313 22.63 11.61 6.47
N LEU A 314 21.43 11.08 6.73
CA LEU A 314 21.09 9.70 6.39
C LEU A 314 20.76 9.60 4.90
N SER A 315 21.65 8.97 4.13
CA SER A 315 21.42 8.67 2.72
C SER A 315 21.78 7.21 2.41
N THR A 316 20.95 6.31 2.93
CA THR A 316 21.07 4.86 2.73
C THR A 316 21.19 4.49 1.25
N GLY A 317 20.52 5.24 0.36
CA GLY A 317 20.61 5.01 -1.08
C GLY A 317 21.95 5.39 -1.71
N GLN A 318 22.59 6.48 -1.25
CA GLN A 318 23.96 6.82 -1.68
C GLN A 318 24.98 5.85 -1.07
N GLN A 319 24.80 5.44 0.19
CA GLN A 319 25.65 4.45 0.86
C GLN A 319 25.61 3.09 0.13
N ILE A 320 24.42 2.57 -0.21
CA ILE A 320 24.28 1.35 -1.03
C ILE A 320 24.94 1.55 -2.40
N ASN A 321 24.76 2.71 -3.04
CA ASN A 321 25.37 2.97 -4.34
C ASN A 321 26.90 2.94 -4.28
N GLN A 322 27.50 3.58 -3.26
CA GLN A 322 28.94 3.60 -3.04
C GLN A 322 29.49 2.20 -2.69
N PHE A 323 28.78 1.43 -1.86
CA PHE A 323 29.13 0.04 -1.56
C PHE A 323 29.16 -0.84 -2.84
N LEU A 324 28.22 -0.62 -3.77
CA LEU A 324 28.18 -1.29 -5.07
C LEU A 324 29.18 -0.70 -6.10
N GLY A 325 30.11 0.18 -5.68
CA GLY A 325 31.13 0.78 -6.56
C GLY A 325 30.66 1.98 -7.39
N GLY A 326 29.46 2.51 -7.13
CA GLY A 326 28.90 3.68 -7.82
C GLY A 326 29.34 5.03 -7.23
N GLY A 327 29.24 6.09 -8.03
CA GLY A 327 29.64 7.44 -7.62
C GLY A 327 28.76 8.08 -6.53
N PRO A 328 29.26 9.12 -5.83
CA PRO A 328 28.57 9.74 -4.69
C PRO A 328 27.31 10.54 -5.07
N THR A 329 27.21 11.00 -6.31
CA THR A 329 26.06 11.76 -6.86
C THR A 329 24.89 10.87 -7.30
N SER A 330 24.96 9.56 -7.08
CA SER A 330 23.94 8.60 -7.47
C SER A 330 23.45 7.79 -6.26
N ALA A 331 22.19 7.37 -6.32
CA ALA A 331 21.54 6.58 -5.28
C ALA A 331 20.92 5.30 -5.86
N SER A 332 21.15 4.18 -5.17
CA SER A 332 20.61 2.86 -5.50
C SER A 332 19.81 2.32 -4.31
N SER A 333 18.79 1.52 -4.57
CA SER A 333 18.01 0.86 -3.53
C SER A 333 17.38 -0.42 -4.06
N PHE A 334 17.30 -1.43 -3.21
CA PHE A 334 16.63 -2.69 -3.52
C PHE A 334 15.13 -2.58 -3.21
N LEU A 335 14.37 -3.61 -3.58
CA LEU A 335 13.01 -3.77 -3.05
C LEU A 335 13.03 -4.05 -1.53
N LEU A 336 11.89 -3.89 -0.85
CA LEU A 336 11.81 -3.97 0.62
C LEU A 336 12.46 -5.23 1.21
N LEU A 337 12.21 -6.42 0.63
CA LEU A 337 12.86 -7.66 1.08
C LEU A 337 14.37 -7.66 0.82
N GLY A 338 14.83 -7.12 -0.30
CA GLY A 338 16.25 -6.97 -0.61
C GLY A 338 16.96 -6.06 0.38
N ASN A 339 16.37 -4.92 0.76
CA ASN A 339 16.94 -4.03 1.76
C ASN A 339 17.01 -4.70 3.15
N ILE A 340 15.96 -5.41 3.57
CA ILE A 340 15.96 -6.11 4.87
C ILE A 340 16.99 -7.25 4.87
N TRP A 341 17.11 -7.99 3.77
CA TRP A 341 18.14 -9.01 3.59
C TRP A 341 19.56 -8.42 3.66
N PHE A 342 19.80 -7.34 2.92
CA PHE A 342 21.10 -6.67 2.84
C PHE A 342 21.59 -6.20 4.22
N PHE A 343 20.73 -5.54 5.00
CA PHE A 343 21.11 -4.96 6.30
C PHE A 343 20.96 -5.90 7.51
N ALA A 344 20.10 -6.92 7.45
CA ALA A 344 19.77 -7.75 8.61
C ALA A 344 19.71 -9.27 8.32
N GLY A 345 20.08 -9.68 7.10
CA GLY A 345 20.19 -11.08 6.70
C GLY A 345 18.87 -11.87 6.74
N PRO A 346 18.93 -13.22 6.70
CA PRO A 346 17.75 -14.09 6.75
C PRO A 346 16.93 -13.90 8.03
N VAL A 347 17.60 -13.70 9.18
CA VAL A 347 16.95 -13.51 10.48
C VAL A 347 16.16 -12.20 10.50
N GLY A 348 16.70 -11.11 9.95
CA GLY A 348 16.01 -9.83 9.81
C GLY A 348 14.74 -9.94 8.97
N VAL A 349 14.80 -10.67 7.85
CA VAL A 349 13.61 -10.91 7.00
C VAL A 349 12.49 -11.59 7.79
N VAL A 350 12.80 -12.64 8.57
CA VAL A 350 11.81 -13.32 9.41
C VAL A 350 11.30 -12.38 10.52
N ALA A 351 12.20 -11.74 11.27
CA ALA A 351 11.88 -10.94 12.46
C ALA A 351 11.03 -9.71 12.13
N VAL A 352 11.34 -8.98 11.06
CA VAL A 352 10.58 -7.79 10.65
C VAL A 352 9.14 -8.16 10.27
N HIS A 353 8.95 -9.25 9.53
CA HIS A 353 7.60 -9.69 9.11
C HIS A 353 6.81 -10.31 10.26
N ALA A 354 7.48 -11.02 11.17
CA ALA A 354 6.89 -11.50 12.43
C ALA A 354 6.44 -10.33 13.32
N PHE A 355 7.25 -9.28 13.46
CA PHE A 355 6.90 -8.07 14.22
C PHE A 355 5.67 -7.37 13.63
N TRP A 356 5.64 -7.10 12.32
CA TRP A 356 4.48 -6.47 11.68
C TRP A 356 3.22 -7.33 11.73
N ALA A 357 3.35 -8.65 11.57
CA ALA A 357 2.26 -9.59 11.79
C ALA A 357 1.74 -9.56 13.23
N GLY A 358 2.63 -9.50 14.22
CA GLY A 358 2.27 -9.38 15.64
C GLY A 358 1.57 -8.07 15.97
N PHE A 359 2.07 -6.95 15.44
CA PHE A 359 1.47 -5.62 15.58
C PHE A 359 0.07 -5.56 14.95
N VAL A 360 -0.09 -6.08 13.72
CA VAL A 360 -1.39 -6.17 13.06
C VAL A 360 -2.32 -7.13 13.78
N ALA A 361 -1.85 -8.30 14.22
CA ALA A 361 -2.66 -9.24 15.00
C ALA A 361 -3.14 -8.60 16.32
N LEU A 362 -2.27 -7.86 17.03
CA LEU A 362 -2.63 -7.11 18.23
C LEU A 362 -3.72 -6.06 17.90
N LEU A 363 -3.52 -5.21 16.90
CA LEU A 363 -4.51 -4.19 16.51
C LEU A 363 -5.84 -4.78 16.04
N LEU A 364 -5.83 -5.94 15.36
CA LEU A 364 -7.05 -6.56 14.84
C LEU A 364 -7.80 -7.39 15.89
N ARG A 365 -7.10 -7.96 16.89
CA ARG A 365 -7.65 -8.98 17.79
C ARG A 365 -7.73 -8.51 19.25
N TRP A 366 -7.01 -7.46 19.66
CA TRP A 366 -7.18 -6.87 20.98
C TRP A 366 -8.52 -6.15 21.07
N ARG A 367 -9.48 -6.75 21.79
CA ARG A 367 -10.86 -6.27 22.03
C ARG A 367 -11.78 -6.16 20.81
N ALA A 368 -11.41 -6.72 19.65
CA ALA A 368 -12.21 -6.89 18.43
C ALA A 368 -13.00 -5.64 17.96
N ARG A 369 -12.67 -5.02 16.82
CA ARG A 369 -13.00 -5.54 15.49
C ARG A 369 -12.36 -4.64 14.42
N PRO A 370 -11.45 -5.18 13.60
CA PRO A 370 -11.72 -5.15 12.16
C PRO A 370 -11.74 -6.55 11.55
N GLY A 371 -12.28 -6.62 10.33
CA GLY A 371 -12.28 -7.80 9.49
C GLY A 371 -12.33 -7.35 8.02
N PRO A 372 -12.24 -8.26 7.04
CA PRO A 372 -11.75 -7.84 5.73
C PRO A 372 -12.75 -7.88 4.57
N ALA A 373 -12.15 -7.76 3.38
CA ALA A 373 -12.74 -7.73 2.04
C ALA A 373 -14.01 -8.57 1.86
N ARG A 374 -14.89 -8.04 1.01
CA ARG A 374 -16.07 -8.73 0.52
C ARG A 374 -15.68 -9.70 -0.60
N PRO A 375 -15.93 -11.01 -0.47
CA PRO A 375 -16.09 -11.85 -1.65
C PRO A 375 -17.29 -11.32 -2.46
N GLY A 376 -17.11 -11.08 -3.77
CA GLY A 376 -18.14 -10.46 -4.62
C GLY A 376 -17.79 -10.42 -6.10
#